data_AF-M7NUG3-F1
#
_entry.id   AF-M7NUG3-F1
#
_cell.length_a   1.000
_cell.length_b   1.000
_cell.length_c   1.000
_cell.angle_alpha   90.00
_cell.angle_beta   90.00
_cell.angle_gamma   90.00
#
_symmetry.space_group_name_H-M   'P 1'
#
loop_
_entity.id
_entity.type
_entity.pdbx_description
1 polymer ?
#
loop_
_entity_poly.entity_id
_entity_poly.type
_entity_poly.pdbx_seq_one_letter_code
_entity_poly.pdbx_strand_id
1 'polypeptide(L)'
;MLWRYFLRKNTLIKDLRSIRHCNYTTEARTGHDFVLEQEIIKKHAGKTADLWKKITIFVCIPALLITSLNAYQLYTKHHSKLSHELEEKENDSTPEYPYQNIRTKRFFWGDGDKTLFWNDRVNKHKISS
;
A
#
# COMPACT_ATOMS: atom_id res chain seq x y z
N MET A 1 17.71 25.12 -61.12
CA MET A 1 18.62 25.64 -60.08
C MET A 1 18.11 25.48 -58.64
N LEU A 2 17.19 24.55 -58.35
CA LEU A 2 16.61 24.38 -56.99
C LEU A 2 16.71 22.96 -56.40
N TRP A 3 17.19 21.97 -57.17
CA TRP A 3 17.38 20.60 -56.67
C TRP A 3 18.69 20.36 -55.91
N ARG A 4 19.71 21.21 -56.11
CA ARG A 4 20.99 21.09 -55.38
C ARG A 4 20.92 21.56 -53.92
N TYR A 5 19.89 22.33 -53.56
CA TYR A 5 19.71 22.85 -52.20
C TYR A 5 19.04 21.83 -51.26
N PHE A 6 18.21 20.94 -51.80
CA PHE A 6 17.48 19.94 -51.02
C PHE A 6 18.38 18.79 -50.52
N LEU A 7 19.41 18.41 -51.29
CA LEU A 7 20.39 17.39 -50.87
C LEU A 7 21.48 17.91 -49.92
N ARG A 8 21.57 19.23 -49.67
CA ARG A 8 22.53 19.83 -48.72
C ARG A 8 21.94 20.06 -47.32
N LYS A 9 20.68 19.70 -47.07
CA LYS A 9 20.10 19.67 -45.72
C LYS A 9 20.02 18.27 -45.11
N ASN A 10 20.69 17.28 -45.72
CA ASN A 10 20.72 15.90 -45.21
C ASN A 10 22.14 15.37 -44.95
N THR A 11 23.10 16.27 -44.72
CA THR A 11 24.46 15.93 -44.24
C THR A 11 24.63 16.19 -42.74
N LEU A 12 23.53 16.32 -41.98
CA LEU A 12 23.55 16.42 -40.52
C LEU A 12 23.15 15.11 -39.82
N ILE A 13 23.41 13.96 -40.47
CA ILE A 13 23.33 12.65 -39.82
C ILE A 13 24.49 11.78 -40.34
N LYS A 14 25.72 12.23 -40.12
CA LYS A 14 26.91 11.38 -40.31
C LYS A 14 27.88 11.37 -39.12
N ASP A 15 27.50 11.95 -37.98
CA ASP A 15 28.28 11.86 -36.73
C ASP A 15 27.47 11.27 -35.57
N LEU A 16 26.56 10.33 -35.86
CA LEU A 16 25.94 9.50 -34.82
C LEU A 16 26.57 8.11 -34.81
N ARG A 17 27.82 8.06 -34.36
CA ARG A 17 28.42 6.93 -33.64
C ARG A 17 29.79 7.34 -33.09
N SER A 18 29.79 8.32 -32.18
CA SER A 18 30.74 8.19 -31.06
C SER A 18 30.23 7.00 -30.27
N ILE A 19 30.73 5.82 -30.63
CA ILE A 19 30.66 4.67 -29.73
C ILE A 19 31.45 5.14 -28.53
N ARG A 20 30.76 5.64 -27.49
CA ARG A 20 31.33 5.70 -26.16
C ARG A 20 31.59 4.26 -25.76
N HIS A 21 32.71 3.72 -26.20
CA HIS A 21 33.34 2.61 -25.53
C HIS A 21 33.60 3.12 -24.12
N CYS A 22 32.79 2.66 -23.17
CA CYS A 22 33.11 2.81 -21.77
C CYS A 22 34.32 1.89 -21.56
N ASN A 23 35.51 2.42 -21.85
CA ASN A 23 36.76 1.77 -21.49
C ASN A 23 36.80 1.86 -19.97
N TYR A 24 36.27 0.84 -19.29
CA TYR A 24 36.59 0.63 -17.89
C TYR A 24 38.09 0.31 -17.88
N THR A 25 38.92 1.28 -17.54
CA THR A 25 40.32 0.99 -17.27
C THR A 25 40.32 0.15 -15.99
N THR A 26 40.67 -1.14 -16.10
CA THR A 26 40.93 -1.98 -14.93
C THR A 26 42.25 -1.54 -14.30
N GLU A 27 42.25 -0.38 -13.65
CA GLU A 27 43.35 0.04 -12.81
C GLU A 27 43.19 -0.67 -11.46
N ALA A 28 44.22 -1.38 -10.99
CA ALA A 28 44.20 -2.10 -9.71
C ALA A 28 43.76 -1.21 -8.52
N ARG A 29 44.02 0.10 -8.63
CA ARG A 29 43.58 1.12 -7.67
C ARG A 29 42.05 1.29 -7.61
N THR A 30 41.37 1.29 -8.76
CA THR A 30 39.90 1.42 -8.81
C THR A 30 39.20 0.20 -8.20
N GLY A 31 39.76 -0.99 -8.38
CA GLY A 31 39.29 -2.22 -7.72
C GLY A 31 39.47 -2.17 -6.20
N HIS A 32 40.62 -1.71 -5.71
CA HIS A 32 40.88 -1.53 -4.29
C HIS A 32 39.94 -0.50 -3.65
N ASP A 33 39.75 0.65 -4.30
CA ASP A 33 38.86 1.71 -3.81
C ASP A 33 37.39 1.23 -3.75
N PHE A 34 36.93 0.44 -4.72
CA PHE A 34 35.60 -0.19 -4.70
C PHE A 34 35.43 -1.19 -3.55
N VAL A 35 36.46 -2.01 -3.26
CA VAL A 35 36.42 -2.94 -2.12
C VAL A 35 36.31 -2.18 -0.80
N LEU A 36 37.03 -1.06 -0.65
CA LEU A 36 36.93 -0.20 0.52
C LEU A 36 35.53 0.41 0.68
N GLU A 37 34.95 0.94 -0.41
CA GLU A 37 33.58 1.48 -0.40
C GLU A 37 32.57 0.43 0.05
N GLN A 38 32.69 -0.80 -0.47
CA GLN A 38 31.81 -1.89 -0.08
C GLN A 38 31.97 -2.30 1.40
N GLU A 39 33.19 -2.28 1.92
CA GLU A 39 33.41 -2.50 3.35
C GLU A 39 32.82 -1.38 4.21
N ILE A 40 32.94 -0.13 3.79
CA ILE A 40 32.35 1.02 4.47
C ILE A 40 30.82 0.89 4.48
N ILE A 41 30.22 0.55 3.34
CA ILE A 41 28.78 0.32 3.21
C ILE A 41 28.34 -0.83 4.11
N LYS A 42 29.06 -1.96 4.11
CA LYS A 42 28.76 -3.11 4.98
C LYS A 42 28.84 -2.74 6.46
N LYS A 43 29.88 -2.01 6.88
CA LYS A 43 30.04 -1.54 8.26
C LYS A 43 28.94 -0.55 8.66
N HIS A 44 28.56 0.35 7.75
CA HIS A 44 27.46 1.30 7.97
C HIS A 44 26.11 0.57 8.07
N ALA A 45 25.83 -0.36 7.17
CA ALA A 45 24.61 -1.16 7.16
C ALA A 45 24.46 -2.00 8.43
N GLY A 46 25.54 -2.63 8.91
CA GLY A 46 25.51 -3.38 10.18
C GLY A 46 25.12 -2.49 11.37
N LYS A 47 25.76 -1.32 11.51
CA LYS A 47 25.43 -0.37 12.59
C LYS A 47 23.99 0.13 12.52
N THR A 48 23.52 0.46 11.32
CA THR A 48 22.15 0.93 11.10
C THR A 48 21.14 -0.18 11.39
N ALA A 49 21.40 -1.42 10.98
CA ALA A 49 20.53 -2.56 11.26
C ALA A 49 20.38 -2.83 12.77
N ASP A 50 21.48 -2.78 13.53
CA ASP A 50 21.45 -2.96 14.98
C ASP A 50 20.65 -1.84 15.68
N LEU A 51 20.76 -0.60 15.20
CA LEU A 51 19.98 0.53 15.70
C LEU A 51 18.48 0.31 15.46
N TRP A 52 18.08 -0.05 14.24
CA TRP A 52 16.67 -0.31 13.92
C TRP A 52 16.09 -1.48 14.71
N LYS A 53 16.86 -2.56 14.89
CA LYS A 53 16.45 -3.69 15.72
C LYS A 53 16.14 -3.26 17.16
N LYS A 54 16.98 -2.40 17.74
CA LYS A 54 16.74 -1.86 19.09
C LYS A 54 15.50 -0.99 19.13
N ILE A 55 15.32 -0.07 18.17
CA ILE A 55 14.14 0.78 18.12
C ILE A 55 12.86 -0.07 18.00
N THR A 56 12.84 -1.06 17.11
CA THR A 56 11.66 -1.92 16.95
C THR A 56 11.32 -2.67 18.25
N ILE A 57 12.31 -3.24 18.93
CA ILE A 57 12.07 -4.00 20.15
C ILE A 57 11.68 -3.09 21.32
N PHE A 58 12.39 -1.98 21.51
CA PHE A 58 12.21 -1.12 22.70
C PHE A 58 11.13 -0.06 22.54
N VAL A 59 10.76 0.31 21.32
CA VAL A 59 9.74 1.35 21.07
C VAL A 59 8.46 0.75 20.51
N CYS A 60 8.54 -0.09 19.47
CA CYS A 60 7.33 -0.61 18.84
C CYS A 60 6.58 -1.56 19.79
N ILE A 61 7.27 -2.40 20.56
CA ILE A 61 6.58 -3.32 21.49
C ILE A 61 5.79 -2.54 22.56
N PRO A 62 6.37 -1.58 23.32
CA PRO A 62 5.59 -0.78 24.26
C PRO A 62 4.46 0.02 23.60
N ALA A 63 4.71 0.60 22.41
CA ALA A 63 3.68 1.34 21.68
C ALA A 63 2.50 0.45 21.28
N LEU A 64 2.77 -0.78 20.83
CA LEU A 64 1.74 -1.77 20.50
C LEU A 64 0.96 -2.20 21.73
N LEU A 65 1.60 -2.37 22.89
CA LEU A 65 0.91 -2.70 24.14
C LEU A 65 -0.07 -1.59 24.55
N ILE A 66 0.38 -0.33 24.54
CA ILE A 66 -0.45 0.82 24.92
C ILE A 66 -1.64 0.97 23.97
N THR A 67 -1.40 0.91 22.66
CA THR A 67 -2.47 1.03 21.66
C THR A 67 -3.44 -0.15 21.72
N SER A 68 -2.96 -1.37 21.96
CA SER A 68 -3.81 -2.55 22.13
C SER A 68 -4.71 -2.44 23.35
N LEU A 69 -4.20 -1.92 24.48
CA LEU A 69 -5.01 -1.69 25.67
C LEU A 69 -6.11 -0.64 25.42
N ASN A 70 -5.79 0.45 24.74
CA ASN A 70 -6.78 1.48 24.38
C ASN A 70 -7.84 0.92 23.42
N ALA A 71 -7.42 0.19 22.39
CA ALA A 71 -8.33 -0.46 21.45
C ALA A 71 -9.22 -1.49 22.15
N TYR A 72 -8.69 -2.23 23.13
CA TYR A 72 -9.48 -3.19 23.91
C TYR A 72 -10.55 -2.49 24.76
N GLN A 73 -10.22 -1.38 25.42
CA GLN A 73 -11.21 -0.59 26.17
C GLN A 73 -12.30 -0.01 25.26
N LEU A 74 -11.93 0.43 24.05
CA LEU A 74 -12.88 0.92 23.06
C LEU A 74 -13.78 -0.24 22.59
N TYR A 75 -13.18 -1.40 22.30
CA TYR A 75 -13.89 -2.62 21.91
C TYR A 75 -14.91 -3.05 22.95
N THR A 76 -14.56 -3.12 24.23
CA THR A 76 -15.50 -3.54 25.30
C THR A 76 -16.66 -2.56 25.45
N LYS A 77 -16.41 -1.25 25.36
CA LYS A 77 -17.46 -0.22 25.35
C LYS A 77 -18.39 -0.37 24.13
N HIS A 78 -17.83 -0.53 22.94
CA HIS A 78 -18.62 -0.76 21.73
C HIS A 78 -19.41 -2.06 21.80
N HIS A 79 -18.86 -3.13 22.37
CA HIS A 79 -19.56 -4.40 22.50
C HIS A 79 -20.78 -4.30 23.42
N SER A 80 -20.64 -3.61 24.56
CA SER A 80 -21.77 -3.33 25.47
C SER A 80 -22.81 -2.40 24.84
N LYS A 81 -22.38 -1.41 24.05
CA LYS A 81 -23.31 -0.56 23.31
C LYS A 81 -24.06 -1.33 22.21
N LEU A 82 -23.37 -2.22 21.50
CA LEU A 82 -23.98 -3.06 20.47
C LEU A 82 -25.05 -3.99 21.05
N SER A 83 -24.83 -4.60 22.23
CA SER A 83 -25.89 -5.42 22.84
C SER A 83 -27.15 -4.62 23.14
N HIS A 84 -27.02 -3.41 23.69
CA HIS A 84 -28.18 -2.54 23.95
C HIS A 84 -28.84 -2.03 22.67
N GLU A 85 -28.07 -1.57 21.69
CA GLU A 85 -28.63 -1.11 20.41
C GLU A 85 -29.30 -2.24 19.62
N LEU A 86 -28.84 -3.48 19.75
CA LEU A 86 -29.47 -4.64 19.10
C LEU A 86 -30.83 -4.98 19.72
N GLU A 87 -30.94 -4.94 21.05
CA GLU A 87 -32.22 -5.11 21.77
C GLU A 87 -33.21 -3.98 21.44
N GLU A 88 -32.71 -2.74 21.36
CA GLU A 88 -33.53 -1.59 20.98
C GLU A 88 -33.97 -1.66 19.51
N LYS A 89 -33.08 -2.06 18.59
CA LYS A 89 -33.40 -2.19 17.16
C LYS A 89 -34.23 -3.40 16.78
N GLU A 90 -34.37 -4.42 17.64
CA GLU A 90 -35.41 -5.44 17.44
C GLU A 90 -36.80 -4.87 17.67
N ASN A 91 -36.93 -3.93 18.62
CA ASN A 91 -38.19 -3.29 18.97
C ASN A 91 -38.49 -2.03 18.13
N ASP A 92 -37.46 -1.35 17.62
CA ASP A 92 -37.63 -0.18 16.76
C ASP A 92 -37.70 -0.57 15.28
N SER A 93 -38.84 -0.26 14.69
CA SER A 93 -39.16 -0.57 13.29
C SER A 93 -38.58 0.46 12.32
N THR A 94 -37.36 0.96 12.56
CA THR A 94 -36.77 2.05 11.78
C THR A 94 -36.87 1.74 10.27
N PRO A 95 -37.48 2.62 9.46
CA PRO A 95 -37.69 2.37 8.04
C PRO A 95 -36.36 2.38 7.29
N GLU A 96 -36.21 1.46 6.33
CA GLU A 96 -35.05 1.45 5.43
C GLU A 96 -35.21 2.57 4.40
N TYR A 97 -34.18 3.42 4.28
CA TYR A 97 -34.22 4.51 3.32
C TYR A 97 -33.95 4.00 1.90
N PRO A 98 -34.50 4.64 0.85
CA PRO A 98 -34.39 4.16 -0.53
C PRO A 98 -32.96 4.15 -1.09
N TYR A 99 -32.03 4.85 -0.44
CA TYR A 99 -30.60 4.84 -0.79
C TYR A 99 -29.79 3.76 -0.06
N GLN A 100 -30.37 3.12 0.97
CA GLN A 100 -29.73 2.04 1.71
C GLN A 100 -29.95 0.72 0.99
N ASN A 101 -28.95 -0.18 1.09
CA ASN A 101 -28.94 -1.51 0.47
C ASN A 101 -29.48 -1.60 -0.96
N ILE A 102 -29.22 -0.60 -1.81
CA ILE A 102 -29.58 -0.67 -3.23
C ILE A 102 -28.89 -1.90 -3.86
N ARG A 103 -29.66 -2.68 -4.62
CA ARG A 103 -29.19 -3.81 -5.42
C ARG A 103 -29.68 -3.65 -6.85
N THR A 104 -28.80 -3.26 -7.77
CA THR A 104 -29.12 -3.19 -9.21
C THR A 104 -29.02 -4.56 -9.88
N LYS A 105 -28.11 -5.40 -9.40
CA LYS A 105 -27.93 -6.80 -9.81
C LYS A 105 -27.66 -7.63 -8.56
N ARG A 106 -28.20 -8.86 -8.53
CA ARG A 106 -27.91 -9.83 -7.49
C ARG A 106 -26.43 -10.24 -7.51
N PHE A 107 -25.85 -10.48 -6.34
CA PHE A 107 -24.52 -11.05 -6.22
C PHE A 107 -24.48 -12.46 -6.83
N PHE A 108 -23.31 -12.91 -7.26
CA PHE A 108 -23.14 -14.21 -7.94
C PHE A 108 -22.93 -15.39 -6.97
N TRP A 109 -23.01 -15.16 -5.66
CA TRP A 109 -22.84 -16.16 -4.62
C TRP A 109 -24.00 -16.14 -3.63
N GLY A 110 -24.19 -17.25 -2.91
CA GLY A 110 -25.23 -17.39 -1.90
C GLY A 110 -26.62 -17.04 -2.44
N ASP A 111 -27.38 -16.28 -1.66
CA ASP A 111 -28.76 -15.87 -2.01
C ASP A 111 -28.81 -14.62 -2.93
N GLY A 112 -27.65 -14.08 -3.29
CA GLY A 112 -27.53 -12.92 -4.17
C GLY A 112 -27.83 -11.56 -3.55
N ASP A 113 -28.15 -11.51 -2.25
CA ASP A 113 -28.53 -10.28 -1.53
C ASP A 113 -27.53 -9.85 -0.45
N LYS A 114 -26.95 -10.83 0.23
CA LYS A 114 -25.99 -10.63 1.32
C LYS A 114 -24.57 -10.41 0.78
N THR A 115 -23.88 -9.44 1.36
CA THR A 115 -22.45 -9.17 1.08
C THR A 115 -21.54 -10.22 1.73
N LEU A 116 -20.25 -10.24 1.37
CA LEU A 116 -19.27 -11.19 1.92
C LEU A 116 -19.10 -11.06 3.45
N PHE A 117 -19.19 -9.84 3.97
CA PHE A 117 -19.10 -9.54 5.41
C PHE A 117 -20.48 -9.14 5.96
N TRP A 118 -21.52 -9.86 5.56
CA TRP A 118 -22.87 -9.64 6.06
C TRP A 118 -23.04 -10.23 7.47
N ASN A 119 -23.58 -9.44 8.39
CA ASN A 119 -23.92 -9.90 9.75
C ASN A 119 -25.40 -9.60 10.02
N ASP A 120 -26.23 -10.65 10.11
CA ASP A 120 -27.68 -10.56 10.25
C ASP A 120 -28.13 -9.81 11.53
N ARG A 121 -27.25 -9.69 12.54
CA ARG A 121 -27.57 -8.94 13.77
C ARG A 121 -27.56 -7.44 13.51
N VAL A 122 -26.61 -6.95 12.72
CA VAL A 122 -26.40 -5.49 12.52
C VAL A 122 -26.87 -4.99 11.16
N ASN A 123 -26.76 -5.81 10.13
CA ASN A 123 -27.17 -5.48 8.76
C ASN A 123 -28.56 -6.06 8.53
N LYS A 124 -29.56 -5.18 8.45
CA LYS A 124 -30.93 -5.54 8.10
C LYS A 124 -31.19 -5.08 6.66
N HIS A 125 -31.78 -5.95 5.85
CA HIS A 125 -32.36 -5.59 4.57
C HIS A 125 -33.84 -5.96 4.60
N LYS A 126 -34.70 -4.95 4.58
CA LYS A 126 -36.14 -5.10 4.46
C LYS A 126 -36.45 -4.99 2.97
N ILE A 127 -36.61 -6.14 2.33
CA ILE A 127 -37.10 -6.17 0.96
C ILE A 127 -38.49 -5.52 0.99
N SER A 128 -38.64 -4.36 0.35
CA SER A 128 -39.95 -3.72 0.18
C SER A 128 -40.82 -4.67 -0.63
N SER A 129 -41.77 -5.31 0.05
CA SER A 129 -42.78 -6.21 -0.51
C SER A 129 -43.56 -5.58 -1.65
#